data_AF-A0A536NZE5-F1
#
_entry.id   AF-A0A536NZE5-F1
#
_cell.length_a   1.000
_cell.length_b   1.000
_cell.length_c   1.000
_cell.angle_alpha   90.00
_cell.angle_beta   90.00
_cell.angle_gamma   90.00
#
_symmetry.space_group_name_H-M   'P 1'
#
loop_
_entity.id
_entity.type
_entity.pdbx_description
1 polymer ?
#
loop_
_entity_poly.entity_id
_entity_poly.type
_entity_poly.pdbx_seq_one_letter_code
_entity_poly.pdbx_strand_id
1 'polypeptide(L)'
;LVLDRPRLARSQFVFTSARGRPAVWWQTQTTVQLANPGARVPRGRAAGTLAIAVDTREKYGWRFTGRPVTIERRALAGGDYGAVVYDRVIAVVERKTLVNLAASLSDGTLAFQMQRLAEIGRCAIVVEGDYPNLFRTQPGRGSWLADMLGRLVVRYPEVPIVFAGSRKFAEDWAYRFLGAAAADTGEPTLL
;
A
#
# COMPACT_ATOMS: atom_id res chain seq x y z
N LEU A 1 -7.39 15.42 31.92
CA LEU A 1 -8.15 14.48 32.78
C LEU A 1 -7.96 13.08 32.23
N VAL A 2 -7.21 12.23 32.92
CA VAL A 2 -7.01 10.81 32.57
C VAL A 2 -7.94 10.01 33.47
N LEU A 3 -8.77 9.14 32.90
CA LEU A 3 -9.71 8.33 33.66
C LEU A 3 -9.01 7.06 34.16
N ASP A 4 -9.04 6.82 35.47
CA ASP A 4 -8.43 5.66 36.11
C ASP A 4 -9.34 4.43 35.93
N ARG A 5 -9.11 3.69 34.84
CA ARG A 5 -9.82 2.45 34.53
C ARG A 5 -8.91 1.44 33.82
N PRO A 6 -9.06 0.12 34.07
CA PRO A 6 -8.12 -0.90 33.59
C PRO A 6 -8.17 -1.17 32.07
N ARG A 7 -9.23 -0.77 31.35
CA ARG A 7 -9.31 -0.82 29.87
C ARG A 7 -9.82 0.52 29.32
N LEU A 8 -9.32 0.93 28.16
CA LEU A 8 -9.61 2.21 27.49
C LEU A 8 -9.22 3.46 28.33
N ALA A 9 -8.15 3.37 29.13
CA ALA A 9 -7.64 4.47 29.96
C ALA A 9 -7.19 5.71 29.15
N ARG A 10 -6.88 5.53 27.86
CA ARG A 10 -6.42 6.58 26.95
C ARG A 10 -7.58 7.10 26.11
N SER A 11 -8.28 8.09 26.66
CA SER A 11 -9.31 8.87 25.98
C SER A 11 -8.99 10.35 26.10
N GLN A 12 -9.21 11.11 25.03
CA GLN A 12 -9.05 12.56 25.03
C GLN A 12 -10.41 13.24 24.87
N PHE A 13 -10.56 14.39 25.53
CA PHE A 13 -11.65 15.33 25.26
C PHE A 13 -11.15 16.35 24.25
N VAL A 14 -11.77 16.38 23.07
CA VAL A 14 -11.48 17.37 22.04
C VAL A 14 -12.52 18.47 22.13
N PHE A 15 -12.06 19.67 22.45
CA PHE A 15 -12.87 20.89 22.44
C PHE A 15 -12.82 21.46 21.03
N THR A 16 -13.98 21.59 20.38
CA THR A 16 -14.09 22.10 19.00
C THR A 16 -15.41 22.87 18.84
N SER A 17 -15.67 23.44 17.66
CA SER A 17 -16.97 23.98 17.30
C SER A 17 -17.67 23.07 16.27
N ALA A 18 -18.97 22.89 16.41
CA ALA A 18 -19.82 22.16 15.45
C ALA A 18 -21.09 22.98 15.19
N ARG A 19 -21.41 23.23 13.91
CA ARG A 19 -22.55 24.08 13.50
C ARG A 19 -22.57 25.45 14.21
N GLY A 20 -21.40 26.07 14.36
CA GLY A 20 -21.25 27.40 14.99
C GLY A 20 -21.36 27.44 16.51
N ARG A 21 -21.44 26.29 17.19
CA ARG A 21 -21.52 26.21 18.67
C ARG A 21 -20.35 25.42 19.25
N PRO A 22 -19.85 25.76 20.46
CA PRO A 22 -18.87 24.95 21.16
C PRO A 22 -19.39 23.52 21.39
N ALA A 23 -18.53 22.53 21.17
CA ALA A 23 -18.81 21.12 21.34
C ALA A 23 -17.59 20.41 21.94
N VAL A 24 -17.84 19.41 22.78
CA VAL A 24 -16.81 18.56 23.36
C VAL A 24 -17.03 17.13 22.88
N TRP A 25 -16.02 16.55 22.25
CA TRP A 25 -16.07 15.17 21.75
C TRP A 25 -15.20 14.29 22.64
N TRP A 26 -15.76 13.17 23.08
CA TRP A 26 -14.99 12.08 23.66
C TRP A 26 -14.39 11.28 22.49
N GLN A 27 -13.07 11.25 22.41
CA GLN A 27 -12.37 10.37 21.48
C GLN A 27 -11.61 9.27 22.22
N THR A 28 -11.87 8.02 21.83
CA THR A 28 -11.07 6.86 22.27
C THR A 28 -9.88 6.66 21.33
N GLN A 29 -8.84 5.96 21.77
CA GLN A 29 -7.72 5.53 20.90
C GLN A 29 -8.19 4.83 19.61
N THR A 30 -9.30 4.07 19.68
CA THR A 30 -9.92 3.40 18.53
C THR A 30 -10.53 4.39 17.52
N THR A 31 -11.10 5.49 18.00
CA THR A 31 -11.68 6.55 17.16
C THR A 31 -10.59 7.35 16.42
N VAL A 32 -9.41 7.52 17.03
CA VAL A 32 -8.25 8.17 16.40
C VAL A 32 -7.65 7.33 15.27
N GLN A 33 -7.76 5.99 15.36
CA GLN A 33 -7.25 5.07 14.33
C GLN A 33 -8.22 4.88 13.14
N LEU A 34 -9.53 4.94 13.38
CA LEU A 34 -10.56 4.69 12.35
C LEU A 34 -10.81 5.86 11.40
N ALA A 35 -10.32 7.06 11.74
CA ALA A 35 -10.47 8.24 10.93
C ALA A 35 -9.12 8.95 10.86
N ASN A 36 -8.32 8.65 9.84
CA ASN A 36 -7.18 9.48 9.48
C ASN A 36 -7.46 10.31 8.20
N PRO A 37 -8.59 11.07 8.10
CA PRO A 37 -8.88 11.92 6.95
C PRO A 37 -7.90 13.12 6.81
N GLY A 38 -6.96 13.27 7.75
CA GLY A 38 -5.87 14.25 7.71
C GLY A 38 -4.47 13.63 7.58
N ALA A 39 -4.35 12.32 7.35
CA ALA A 39 -3.04 11.69 7.20
C ALA A 39 -2.28 12.34 6.04
N ARG A 40 -1.05 12.75 6.31
CA ARG A 40 -0.15 13.32 5.30
C ARG A 40 0.91 12.28 4.96
N VAL A 41 1.19 12.13 3.66
CA VAL A 41 2.36 11.40 3.19
C VAL A 41 3.61 11.98 3.87
N PRO A 42 4.39 11.17 4.63
CA PRO A 42 5.56 11.69 5.33
C PRO A 42 6.59 12.22 4.33
N ARG A 43 7.14 13.40 4.61
CA ARG A 43 8.27 13.98 3.86
C ARG A 43 9.56 13.64 4.61
N GLY A 44 10.48 12.99 3.92
CA GLY A 44 11.80 12.60 4.44
C GLY A 44 12.81 12.59 3.30
N ARG A 45 14.11 12.60 3.65
CA ARG A 45 15.21 12.66 2.67
C ARG A 45 15.19 11.42 1.77
N ALA A 46 15.29 11.62 0.46
CA ALA A 46 15.48 10.55 -0.50
C ALA A 46 16.95 10.10 -0.51
N ALA A 47 17.21 8.81 -0.67
CA ALA A 47 18.56 8.24 -0.73
C ALA A 47 19.32 8.55 -2.05
N GLY A 48 18.71 9.32 -2.96
CA GLY A 48 19.22 9.60 -4.30
C GLY A 48 18.07 9.68 -5.30
N THR A 49 18.40 9.87 -6.59
CA THR A 49 17.42 9.77 -7.67
C THR A 49 17.11 8.30 -7.95
N LEU A 50 15.85 7.90 -7.84
CA LEU A 50 15.40 6.53 -8.08
C LEU A 50 14.92 6.36 -9.53
N ALA A 51 15.47 5.39 -10.26
CA ALA A 51 14.95 5.01 -11.57
C ALA A 51 13.78 4.03 -11.42
N ILE A 52 12.63 4.38 -11.99
CA ILE A 52 11.40 3.59 -11.97
C ILE A 52 10.99 3.26 -13.41
N ALA A 53 10.97 1.97 -13.72
CA ALA A 53 10.29 1.47 -14.91
C ALA A 53 8.79 1.36 -14.64
N VAL A 54 7.96 1.89 -15.54
CA VAL A 54 6.50 1.72 -15.51
C VAL A 54 6.11 0.81 -16.66
N ASP A 55 5.36 -0.25 -16.34
CA ASP A 55 4.94 -1.24 -17.32
C ASP A 55 4.18 -0.60 -18.48
N THR A 56 4.51 -0.99 -19.72
CA THR A 56 3.92 -0.42 -20.93
C THR A 56 2.39 -0.59 -21.01
N ARG A 57 1.82 -1.57 -20.29
CA ARG A 57 0.38 -1.83 -20.21
C ARG A 57 -0.31 -0.98 -19.14
N GLU A 58 0.41 -0.38 -18.20
CA GLU A 58 -0.17 0.51 -17.20
C GLU A 58 -0.56 1.85 -17.85
N LYS A 59 -1.86 2.09 -18.01
CA LYS A 59 -2.41 3.25 -18.72
C LYS A 59 -2.54 4.48 -17.83
N TYR A 60 -2.88 4.28 -16.55
CA TYR A 60 -3.19 5.35 -15.61
C TYR A 60 -2.15 5.39 -14.49
N GLY A 61 -0.88 5.48 -14.89
CA GLY A 61 0.26 5.35 -14.00
C GLY A 61 0.35 6.44 -12.92
N TRP A 62 1.00 6.11 -11.81
CA TRP A 62 1.50 7.06 -10.83
C TRP A 62 2.57 7.96 -11.47
N ARG A 63 2.66 9.20 -10.97
CA ARG A 63 3.56 10.23 -11.51
C ARG A 63 4.75 10.50 -10.60
N PHE A 64 4.69 10.00 -9.37
CA PHE A 64 5.65 10.22 -8.30
C PHE A 64 5.96 11.71 -8.10
N THR A 65 4.93 12.57 -8.20
CA THR A 65 5.09 14.02 -8.19
C THR A 65 5.80 14.50 -6.93
N GLY A 66 6.87 15.30 -7.11
CA GLY A 66 7.67 15.85 -6.01
C GLY A 66 8.65 14.86 -5.38
N ARG A 67 8.82 13.67 -5.98
CA ARG A 67 9.88 12.72 -5.64
C ARG A 67 11.04 12.85 -6.65
N PRO A 68 12.30 12.66 -6.22
CA PRO A 68 13.44 12.60 -7.13
C PRO A 68 13.45 11.24 -7.83
N VAL A 69 12.69 11.12 -8.92
CA VAL A 69 12.63 9.89 -9.73
C VAL A 69 12.89 10.18 -11.20
N THR A 70 13.48 9.22 -11.91
CA THR A 70 13.43 9.14 -13.37
C THR A 70 12.45 8.03 -13.75
N ILE A 71 11.58 8.30 -14.71
CA ILE A 71 10.55 7.35 -15.16
C ILE A 71 10.87 6.92 -16.58
N GLU A 72 10.91 5.61 -16.80
CA GLU A 72 10.96 5.01 -18.13
C GLU A 72 9.76 4.09 -18.38
N ARG A 73 9.36 3.93 -19.64
CA ARG A 73 8.33 2.96 -20.04
C ARG A 73 9.03 1.70 -20.53
N ARG A 74 8.75 0.57 -19.88
CA ARG A 74 9.41 -0.72 -20.17
C ARG A 74 8.42 -1.85 -19.96
N ALA A 75 8.42 -2.87 -20.82
CA ALA A 75 7.62 -4.07 -20.56
C ALA A 75 8.24 -4.83 -19.38
N LEU A 76 7.47 -5.04 -18.31
CA LEU A 76 7.92 -5.76 -17.12
C LEU A 76 7.54 -7.23 -17.20
N ALA A 77 8.38 -8.10 -16.63
CA ALA A 77 8.05 -9.50 -16.47
C ALA A 77 6.80 -9.66 -15.59
N GLY A 78 6.60 -8.82 -14.58
CA GLY A 78 5.40 -8.75 -13.74
C GLY A 78 5.37 -7.46 -12.93
N GLY A 79 4.20 -7.12 -12.39
CA GLY A 79 3.95 -5.83 -11.74
C GLY A 79 3.73 -4.68 -12.73
N ASP A 80 3.40 -3.52 -12.18
CA ASP A 80 3.14 -2.28 -12.92
C ASP A 80 4.30 -1.28 -12.81
N TYR A 81 5.11 -1.38 -11.76
CA TYR A 81 6.25 -0.52 -11.49
C TYR A 81 7.45 -1.35 -11.08
N GLY A 82 8.65 -0.97 -11.49
CA GLY A 82 9.88 -1.66 -11.10
C GLY A 82 11.01 -0.68 -10.78
N ALA A 83 11.82 -1.01 -9.77
CA ALA A 83 13.06 -0.27 -9.48
C ALA A 83 14.14 -0.74 -10.44
N VAL A 84 14.86 0.20 -11.06
CA VAL A 84 15.91 -0.10 -12.02
C VAL A 84 17.28 0.26 -11.44
N VAL A 85 18.19 -0.72 -11.41
CA VAL A 85 19.59 -0.55 -10.99
C VAL A 85 20.47 -1.32 -11.99
N TYR A 86 21.49 -0.67 -12.54
CA TYR A 86 22.35 -1.24 -13.60
C TYR A 86 21.56 -1.85 -14.78
N ASP A 87 20.51 -1.15 -15.23
CA ASP A 87 19.57 -1.58 -16.29
C ASP A 87 18.81 -2.91 -16.03
N ARG A 88 18.82 -3.36 -14.78
CA ARG A 88 18.03 -4.51 -14.31
C ARG A 88 16.90 -4.06 -13.43
N VAL A 89 15.75 -4.70 -13.58
CA VAL A 89 14.61 -4.53 -12.67
C VAL A 89 14.89 -5.38 -11.44
N ILE A 90 15.10 -4.75 -10.29
CA ILE A 90 15.54 -5.43 -9.05
C ILE A 90 14.42 -5.63 -8.03
N ALA A 91 13.30 -4.93 -8.20
CA ALA A 91 12.09 -5.10 -7.42
C ALA A 91 10.87 -4.61 -8.20
N VAL A 92 9.69 -5.15 -7.91
CA VAL A 92 8.45 -4.79 -8.62
C VAL A 92 7.29 -4.52 -7.66
N VAL A 93 6.39 -3.63 -8.07
CA VAL A 93 5.12 -3.36 -7.40
C VAL A 93 3.99 -3.56 -8.39
N GLU A 94 3.03 -4.39 -8.00
CA GLU A 94 1.73 -4.50 -8.65
C GLU A 94 0.76 -3.53 -7.97
N ARG A 95 0.11 -2.67 -8.76
CA ARG A 95 -0.89 -1.73 -8.28
C ARG A 95 -2.27 -2.36 -8.42
N LYS A 96 -3.04 -2.38 -7.32
CA LYS A 96 -4.40 -2.95 -7.34
C LYS A 96 -5.40 -1.98 -6.72
N THR A 97 -6.56 -1.79 -7.36
CA THR A 97 -7.70 -1.13 -6.70
C THR A 97 -8.47 -2.16 -5.87
N LEU A 98 -9.28 -1.75 -4.90
CA LEU A 98 -10.14 -2.67 -4.15
C LEU A 98 -11.09 -3.46 -5.05
N VAL A 99 -11.66 -2.80 -6.08
CA VAL A 99 -12.57 -3.43 -7.03
C VAL A 99 -11.85 -4.51 -7.83
N ASN A 100 -10.65 -4.22 -8.35
CA ASN A 100 -9.86 -5.19 -9.10
C ASN A 100 -9.33 -6.32 -8.20
N LEU A 101 -8.99 -6.03 -6.95
CA LEU A 101 -8.62 -7.06 -5.98
C LEU A 101 -9.78 -8.03 -5.74
N ALA A 102 -10.98 -7.50 -5.48
CA ALA A 102 -12.16 -8.34 -5.26
C ALA A 102 -12.53 -9.15 -6.51
N ALA A 103 -12.46 -8.57 -7.71
CA ALA A 103 -12.69 -9.26 -8.97
C ALA A 103 -11.68 -10.39 -9.16
N SER A 104 -10.38 -10.11 -9.01
CA SER A 104 -9.31 -11.11 -9.18
C SER A 104 -9.28 -12.21 -8.12
N LEU A 105 -9.77 -11.93 -6.90
CA LEU A 105 -10.07 -12.97 -5.92
C LEU A 105 -11.24 -13.84 -6.40
N SER A 106 -12.29 -13.20 -6.92
CA SER A 106 -13.54 -13.84 -7.36
C SER A 106 -13.38 -14.79 -8.54
N ASP A 107 -12.58 -14.40 -9.53
CA ASP A 107 -12.32 -15.19 -10.74
C ASP A 107 -11.04 -16.05 -10.63
N GLY A 108 -10.33 -15.98 -9.49
CA GLY A 108 -9.12 -16.75 -9.22
C GLY A 108 -7.85 -16.24 -9.91
N THR A 109 -7.92 -15.17 -10.71
CA THR A 109 -6.77 -14.64 -11.47
C THR A 109 -5.67 -14.09 -10.57
N LEU A 110 -5.98 -13.68 -9.34
CA LEU A 110 -4.98 -13.20 -8.38
C LEU A 110 -3.93 -14.27 -8.05
N ALA A 111 -4.31 -15.55 -8.04
CA ALA A 111 -3.39 -16.64 -7.74
C ALA A 111 -2.26 -16.76 -8.77
N PHE A 112 -2.59 -16.66 -10.06
CA PHE A 112 -1.62 -16.69 -11.16
C PHE A 112 -0.71 -15.47 -11.12
N GLN A 113 -1.27 -14.32 -10.76
CA GLN A 113 -0.51 -13.10 -10.62
C GLN A 113 0.49 -13.16 -9.46
N MET A 114 0.07 -13.65 -8.30
CA MET A 114 0.96 -13.82 -7.15
C MET A 114 2.07 -14.83 -7.44
N GLN A 115 1.76 -15.94 -8.11
CA GLN A 115 2.79 -16.89 -8.57
C GLN A 115 3.84 -16.21 -9.44
N ARG A 116 3.41 -15.40 -10.43
CA ARG A 116 4.33 -14.71 -11.33
C ARG A 116 5.17 -13.65 -10.61
N LEU A 117 4.61 -12.98 -9.60
CA LEU A 117 5.36 -12.03 -8.77
C LEU A 117 6.38 -12.76 -7.87
N ALA A 118 6.03 -13.91 -7.32
CA ALA A 118 6.92 -14.73 -6.50
C ALA A 118 8.19 -15.15 -7.26
N GLU A 119 8.07 -15.45 -8.56
CA GLU A 119 9.21 -15.78 -9.43
C GLU A 119 10.21 -14.61 -9.61
N ILE A 120 9.78 -13.36 -9.39
CA ILE A 120 10.64 -12.17 -9.53
C ILE A 120 11.48 -11.93 -8.27
N GLY A 121 11.01 -12.36 -7.10
CA GLY A 121 11.66 -12.12 -5.81
C GLY A 121 11.13 -10.87 -5.11
N ARG A 122 11.91 -9.79 -5.03
CA ARG A 122 11.54 -8.57 -4.29
C ARG A 122 10.30 -7.90 -4.90
N CYS A 123 9.12 -8.26 -4.42
CA CYS A 123 7.86 -7.81 -4.99
C CYS A 123 6.81 -7.47 -3.93
N ALA A 124 5.76 -6.77 -4.33
CA ALA A 124 4.58 -6.54 -3.50
C ALA A 124 3.35 -6.21 -4.35
N ILE A 125 2.16 -6.51 -3.84
CA ILE A 125 0.89 -5.96 -4.32
C ILE A 125 0.50 -4.82 -3.38
N VAL A 126 0.29 -3.62 -3.94
CA VAL A 126 -0.16 -2.45 -3.19
C VAL A 126 -1.58 -2.12 -3.59
N VAL A 127 -2.46 -2.15 -2.60
CA VAL A 127 -3.89 -1.96 -2.77
C VAL A 127 -4.27 -0.52 -2.44
N GLU A 128 -4.91 0.16 -3.39
CA GLU A 128 -5.53 1.48 -3.21
C GLU A 128 -6.84 1.32 -2.43
N GLY A 129 -6.72 1.10 -1.13
CA GLY A 129 -7.84 0.94 -0.22
C GLY A 129 -7.44 0.41 1.16
N ASP A 130 -8.36 0.49 2.11
CA ASP A 130 -8.24 -0.18 3.41
C ASP A 130 -8.90 -1.56 3.37
N TYR A 131 -8.37 -2.52 4.12
CA TYR A 131 -8.88 -3.89 4.17
C TYR A 131 -10.40 -3.99 4.47
N PRO A 132 -10.98 -3.26 5.45
CA PRO A 132 -12.42 -3.33 5.70
C PRO A 132 -13.27 -2.86 4.51
N ASN A 133 -12.73 -2.02 3.63
CA ASN A 133 -13.44 -1.52 2.46
C ASN A 133 -13.51 -2.58 1.35
N LEU A 134 -12.65 -3.61 1.39
CA LEU A 134 -12.73 -4.75 0.47
C LEU A 134 -14.10 -5.43 0.54
N PHE A 135 -14.64 -5.59 1.75
CA PHE A 135 -15.93 -6.28 1.94
C PHE A 135 -17.13 -5.48 1.44
N ARG A 136 -16.94 -4.20 1.12
CA ARG A 136 -17.98 -3.34 0.55
C ARG A 136 -18.04 -3.42 -0.97
N THR A 137 -17.02 -3.99 -1.63
CA THR A 137 -17.01 -4.11 -3.09
C THR A 137 -17.96 -5.19 -3.60
N GLN A 138 -18.23 -6.22 -2.79
CA GLN A 138 -19.16 -7.31 -3.10
C GLN A 138 -20.01 -7.66 -1.87
N PRO A 139 -21.15 -6.95 -1.67
CA PRO A 139 -22.06 -7.21 -0.56
C PRO A 139 -22.46 -8.70 -0.45
N GLY A 140 -22.45 -9.23 0.77
CA GLY A 140 -22.77 -10.64 1.04
C GLY A 140 -21.63 -11.65 0.84
N ARG A 141 -20.48 -11.25 0.27
CA ARG A 141 -19.32 -12.13 0.02
C ARG A 141 -18.11 -11.85 0.90
N GLY A 142 -18.27 -11.06 1.96
CA GLY A 142 -17.17 -10.60 2.82
C GLY A 142 -16.31 -11.73 3.39
N SER A 143 -16.94 -12.74 4.01
CA SER A 143 -16.23 -13.90 4.58
C SER A 143 -15.48 -14.69 3.52
N TRP A 144 -16.11 -14.91 2.36
CA TRP A 144 -15.48 -15.62 1.25
C TRP A 144 -14.26 -14.86 0.70
N LEU A 145 -14.35 -13.53 0.53
CA LEU A 145 -13.21 -12.69 0.13
C LEU A 145 -12.08 -12.74 1.16
N ALA A 146 -12.41 -12.72 2.45
CA ALA A 146 -11.43 -12.84 3.53
C ALA A 146 -10.71 -14.20 3.49
N ASP A 147 -11.45 -15.29 3.33
CA ASP A 147 -10.90 -16.65 3.24
C ASP A 147 -10.00 -16.82 2.02
N MET A 148 -10.41 -16.31 0.85
CA MET A 148 -9.60 -16.39 -0.37
C MET A 148 -8.32 -15.59 -0.23
N LEU A 149 -8.39 -14.37 0.30
CA LEU A 149 -7.19 -13.56 0.56
C LEU A 149 -6.25 -14.27 1.54
N GLY A 150 -6.78 -14.81 2.64
CA GLY A 150 -6.00 -15.56 3.62
C GLY A 150 -5.28 -16.77 3.01
N ARG A 151 -5.98 -17.56 2.19
CA ARG A 151 -5.39 -18.71 1.48
C ARG A 151 -4.23 -18.29 0.57
N LEU A 152 -4.36 -17.18 -0.13
CA LEU A 152 -3.32 -16.71 -1.04
C LEU A 152 -2.10 -16.17 -0.30
N VAL A 153 -2.30 -15.42 0.80
CA VAL A 153 -1.18 -14.94 1.62
C VAL A 153 -0.43 -16.10 2.30
N VAL A 154 -1.13 -17.16 2.70
CA VAL A 154 -0.48 -18.39 3.21
C VAL A 154 0.27 -19.14 2.11
N ARG A 155 -0.26 -19.15 0.89
CA ARG A 155 0.34 -19.86 -0.24
C ARG A 155 1.56 -19.15 -0.83
N TYR A 156 1.55 -17.82 -0.83
CA TYR A 156 2.60 -16.97 -1.40
C TYR A 156 3.07 -15.94 -0.35
N PRO A 157 3.65 -16.38 0.78
CA PRO A 157 4.06 -15.47 1.87
C PRO A 157 5.11 -14.44 1.44
N GLU A 158 5.86 -14.72 0.37
CA GLU A 158 6.87 -13.86 -0.25
C GLU A 158 6.29 -12.70 -1.07
N VAL A 159 4.98 -12.66 -1.30
CA VAL A 159 4.29 -11.58 -2.03
C VAL A 159 3.36 -10.81 -1.09
N PRO A 160 3.88 -9.81 -0.34
CA PRO A 160 3.07 -9.00 0.56
C PRO A 160 1.92 -8.29 -0.18
N ILE A 161 0.74 -8.29 0.45
CA ILE A 161 -0.41 -7.48 0.02
C ILE A 161 -0.59 -6.34 1.01
N VAL A 162 -0.35 -5.11 0.56
CA VAL A 162 -0.36 -3.91 1.40
C VAL A 162 -1.59 -3.05 1.10
N PHE A 163 -2.51 -2.97 2.05
CA PHE A 163 -3.64 -2.04 2.01
C PHE A 163 -3.16 -0.64 2.39
N ALA A 164 -2.98 0.22 1.40
CA ALA A 164 -2.36 1.53 1.57
C ALA A 164 -3.39 2.67 1.69
N GLY A 165 -4.68 2.38 1.82
CA GLY A 165 -5.72 3.40 1.99
C GLY A 165 -6.04 4.14 0.69
N SER A 166 -5.29 5.18 0.33
CA SER A 166 -5.58 5.98 -0.88
C SER A 166 -4.55 5.75 -1.98
N ARG A 167 -4.90 6.11 -3.22
CA ARG A 167 -3.95 6.16 -4.36
C ARG A 167 -2.65 6.88 -4.03
N LYS A 168 -2.73 8.01 -3.32
CA LYS A 168 -1.57 8.82 -2.93
C LYS A 168 -0.66 8.09 -1.93
N PHE A 169 -1.23 7.31 -1.02
CA PHE A 169 -0.48 6.52 -0.05
C PHE A 169 0.07 5.23 -0.67
N ALA A 170 -0.65 4.62 -1.60
CA ALA A 170 -0.15 3.51 -2.40
C ALA A 170 1.09 3.92 -3.22
N GLU A 171 1.02 5.07 -3.89
CA GLU A 171 2.15 5.67 -4.61
C GLU A 171 3.33 5.98 -3.68
N ASP A 172 3.08 6.54 -2.48
CA ASP A 172 4.14 6.78 -1.50
C ASP A 172 4.80 5.49 -0.99
N TRP A 173 3.98 4.49 -0.66
CA TRP A 173 4.48 3.21 -0.19
C TRP A 173 5.32 2.54 -1.28
N ALA A 174 4.85 2.54 -2.53
CA ALA A 174 5.58 1.98 -3.66
C ALA A 174 6.91 2.70 -3.88
N TYR A 175 6.93 4.04 -3.83
CA TYR A 175 8.17 4.82 -3.92
C TYR A 175 9.18 4.40 -2.84
N ARG A 176 8.74 4.22 -1.60
CA ARG A 176 9.59 3.83 -0.47
C ARG A 176 10.11 2.41 -0.60
N PHE A 177 9.24 1.47 -0.98
CA PHE A 177 9.61 0.07 -1.19
C PHE A 177 10.64 -0.07 -2.31
N LEU A 178 10.37 0.54 -3.48
CA LEU A 178 11.28 0.52 -4.63
C LEU A 178 12.62 1.22 -4.29
N GLY A 179 12.57 2.34 -3.57
CA GLY A 179 13.76 3.05 -3.12
C GLY A 179 14.61 2.25 -2.14
N ALA A 180 13.98 1.55 -1.20
CA ALA A 180 14.67 0.66 -0.26
C ALA A 180 15.35 -0.51 -1.00
N ALA A 181 14.66 -1.15 -1.94
CA ALA A 181 15.23 -2.24 -2.73
C ALA A 181 16.41 -1.77 -3.60
N ALA A 182 16.34 -0.56 -4.16
CA ALA A 182 17.44 0.01 -4.93
C ALA A 182 18.66 0.30 -4.05
N ALA A 183 18.44 0.85 -2.84
CA ALA A 183 19.52 1.12 -1.89
C ALA A 183 20.24 -0.16 -1.44
N ASP A 184 19.47 -1.21 -1.10
CA ASP A 184 19.99 -2.52 -0.70
C ASP A 184 20.80 -3.23 -1.83
N THR A 185 20.56 -2.85 -3.09
CA THR A 185 21.30 -3.38 -4.25
C THR A 185 22.55 -2.55 -4.60
N GLY A 186 22.57 -1.28 -4.17
CA GLY A 186 23.64 -0.32 -4.48
C GLY A 186 24.81 -0.32 -3.49
N GLU A 187 24.71 -1.01 -2.36
CA GLU A 187 25.86 -1.28 -1.50
C GLU A 187 26.64 -2.49 -2.06
N PRO A 188 27.90 -2.32 -2.49
CA PRO A 188 28.75 -3.47 -2.73
C PRO A 188 28.95 -4.16 -1.39
N THR A 189 28.52 -5.41 -1.27
CA THR A 189 28.92 -6.28 -0.17
C THR A 189 30.45 -6.39 -0.22
N LEU A 190 31.15 -5.59 0.57
CA LEU A 190 32.56 -5.79 0.87
C LEU A 190 32.63 -7.02 1.80
N LEU A 191 32.83 -8.19 1.21
CA LEU A 191 33.42 -9.36 1.87
C LEU A 191 34.89 -9.43 1.49
#